data_AF-A0A357G5Q3-F1
#
_entry.id   AF-A0A357G5Q3-F1
#
_cell.length_a   1.000
_cell.length_b   1.000
_cell.length_c   1.000
_cell.angle_alpha   90.00
_cell.angle_beta   90.00
_cell.angle_gamma   90.00
#
_symmetry.space_group_name_H-M   'P 1'
#
loop_
_entity.id
_entity.type
_entity.pdbx_description
1 polymer ?
#
loop_
_entity_poly.entity_id
_entity_poly.type
_entity_poly.pdbx_seq_one_letter_code
_entity_poly.pdbx_strand_id
1 'polypeptide(L)'
;MENISINVQEPYYSFILQGKKTVEGRLNKGKFASIQVGDILELEPEKIKLVVVEKNIYKNFREMIEKEGIGNVIPDKNDIDEAVNVYYKFYTKEQEQEFGVVAIKIKKLEG
;
A
#
# COMPACT_ATOMS: atom_id res chain seq x y z
N MET A 1 -0.35 16.36 -9.57
CA MET A 1 -1.12 16.28 -8.33
C MET A 1 -2.56 15.98 -8.70
N GLU A 2 -2.88 14.70 -8.71
CA GLU A 2 -4.23 14.18 -8.87
C GLU A 2 -4.81 13.77 -7.51
N ASN A 3 -6.13 13.74 -7.38
CA ASN A 3 -6.82 13.14 -6.24
C ASN A 3 -7.33 11.76 -6.66
N ILE A 4 -6.86 10.71 -5.97
CA ILE A 4 -7.09 9.32 -6.36
C ILE A 4 -7.78 8.59 -5.20
N SER A 5 -9.03 8.21 -5.38
CA SER A 5 -9.77 7.46 -4.36
C SER A 5 -9.24 6.02 -4.25
N ILE A 6 -8.99 5.56 -3.03
CA ILE A 6 -8.58 4.19 -2.72
C ILE A 6 -9.44 3.62 -1.60
N ASN A 7 -9.66 2.30 -1.64
CA ASN A 7 -10.31 1.57 -0.57
C ASN A 7 -9.32 0.60 0.06
N VAL A 8 -9.29 0.59 1.39
CA VAL A 8 -8.46 -0.29 2.21
C VAL A 8 -9.37 -0.99 3.20
N GLN A 9 -9.22 -2.31 3.35
CA GLN A 9 -10.02 -3.08 4.30
C GLN A 9 -9.47 -2.97 5.73
N GLU A 10 -10.34 -3.17 6.71
CA GLU A 10 -9.90 -3.36 8.09
C GLU A 10 -9.09 -4.66 8.24
N PRO A 11 -8.07 -4.70 9.13
CA PRO A 11 -7.66 -3.65 10.09
C PRO A 11 -6.74 -2.56 9.51
N TYR A 12 -6.37 -2.65 8.23
CA TYR A 12 -5.35 -1.77 7.63
C TYR A 12 -5.81 -0.34 7.47
N TYR A 13 -7.12 -0.11 7.26
CA TYR A 13 -7.72 1.21 7.27
C TYR A 13 -7.44 1.91 8.61
N SER A 14 -7.80 1.26 9.73
CA SER A 14 -7.53 1.77 11.07
C SER A 14 -6.03 1.98 11.33
N PHE A 15 -5.15 1.13 10.81
CA PHE A 15 -3.71 1.32 10.97
C PHE A 15 -3.15 2.51 10.21
N ILE A 16 -3.71 2.85 9.04
CA ILE A 16 -3.35 4.09 8.33
C ILE A 16 -3.78 5.30 9.16
N LEU A 17 -5.00 5.30 9.70
CA LEU A 17 -5.49 6.40 10.53
C LEU A 17 -4.67 6.63 11.79
N GLN A 18 -4.14 5.55 12.39
CA GLN A 18 -3.26 5.59 13.55
C GLN A 18 -1.79 5.87 13.21
N GLY A 19 -1.43 5.99 11.92
CA GLY A 19 -0.05 6.21 11.48
C GLY A 19 0.88 5.00 11.64
N LYS A 20 0.33 3.80 11.90
CA LYS A 20 1.09 2.55 12.03
C LYS A 20 1.45 1.97 10.66
N LYS A 21 0.50 2.03 9.71
CA LYS A 21 0.72 1.62 8.33
C LYS A 21 1.08 2.85 7.51
N THR A 22 2.33 2.92 7.06
CA THR A 22 2.87 4.05 6.29
C THR A 22 3.17 3.71 4.84
N VAL A 23 3.06 2.43 4.47
CA VAL A 23 3.29 1.94 3.11
C VAL A 23 2.07 1.16 2.63
N GLU A 24 1.48 1.60 1.53
CA GLU A 24 0.39 0.92 0.84
C GLU A 24 0.93 0.11 -0.34
N GLY A 25 1.02 -1.20 -0.15
CA GLY A 25 1.44 -2.13 -1.21
C GLY A 25 0.27 -2.55 -2.11
N ARG A 26 0.47 -2.54 -3.43
CA ARG A 26 -0.51 -2.97 -4.44
C ARG A 26 0.19 -3.65 -5.60
N LEU A 27 -0.56 -4.38 -6.44
CA LEU A 27 -0.06 -4.71 -7.78
C LEU A 27 0.22 -3.42 -8.56
N ASN A 28 1.33 -3.37 -9.27
CA ASN A 28 1.71 -2.23 -10.10
C ASN A 28 0.90 -2.22 -11.42
N LYS A 29 -0.41 -2.00 -11.30
CA LYS A 29 -1.36 -2.00 -12.42
C LYS A 29 -2.44 -0.93 -12.29
N GLY A 30 -3.02 -0.54 -13.42
CA GLY A 30 -4.11 0.45 -13.49
C GLY A 30 -3.75 1.75 -12.78
N LYS A 31 -4.68 2.31 -12.01
CA LYS A 31 -4.45 3.58 -11.29
C LYS A 31 -3.24 3.55 -10.35
N PHE A 32 -2.92 2.41 -9.74
CA PHE A 32 -1.79 2.31 -8.82
C PHE A 32 -0.43 2.43 -9.52
N ALA A 33 -0.35 1.97 -10.77
CA ALA A 33 0.83 2.17 -11.61
C ALA A 33 1.02 3.64 -12.00
N SER A 34 -0.08 4.39 -12.17
CA SER A 34 -0.04 5.79 -12.58
C SER A 34 0.25 6.78 -11.44
N ILE A 35 -0.04 6.42 -10.18
CA ILE A 35 0.23 7.27 -8.99
C ILE A 35 1.66 7.80 -9.01
N GLN A 36 1.84 9.08 -8.75
CA GLN A 36 3.15 9.73 -8.64
C GLN A 36 3.38 10.30 -7.24
N VAL A 37 4.64 10.58 -6.92
CA VAL A 37 5.00 11.35 -5.72
C VAL A 37 4.34 12.73 -5.80
N GLY A 38 3.74 13.16 -4.69
CA GLY A 38 2.98 14.40 -4.60
C GLY A 38 1.50 14.29 -4.93
N ASP A 39 1.01 13.14 -5.42
CA ASP A 39 -0.43 12.90 -5.56
C ASP A 39 -1.11 12.72 -4.20
N ILE A 40 -2.42 12.95 -4.18
CA ILE A 40 -3.26 12.80 -2.99
C ILE A 40 -4.11 11.55 -3.14
N LEU A 41 -4.01 10.65 -2.15
CA LEU A 41 -4.90 9.51 -2.04
C LEU A 41 -6.04 9.88 -1.09
N GLU A 42 -7.27 9.65 -1.55
CA GLU A 42 -8.47 9.81 -0.72
C GLU A 42 -8.92 8.43 -0.24
N LEU A 43 -8.82 8.19 1.07
CA LEU A 43 -9.18 6.92 1.68
C LEU A 43 -10.67 6.86 1.96
N GLU A 44 -11.39 5.99 1.25
CA GLU A 44 -12.82 5.77 1.42
C GLU A 44 -13.13 4.92 2.66
N PRO A 45 -14.26 5.16 3.37
CA PRO A 45 -15.36 6.06 3.00
C PRO A 45 -15.25 7.50 3.56
N GLU A 46 -14.34 7.76 4.50
CA GLU A 46 -14.27 9.05 5.20
C GLU A 46 -13.49 10.13 4.42
N LYS A 47 -12.96 9.77 3.24
CA LYS A 47 -12.16 10.64 2.35
C LYS A 47 -10.97 11.28 3.04
N ILE A 48 -10.31 10.52 3.90
CA ILE A 48 -9.08 10.97 4.56
C ILE A 48 -7.99 11.16 3.51
N LYS A 49 -7.37 12.34 3.50
CA LYS A 49 -6.34 12.71 2.52
C LYS A 49 -4.95 12.29 2.99
N LEU A 50 -4.26 11.57 2.11
CA LEU A 50 -2.89 11.12 2.29
C LEU A 50 -2.05 11.65 1.13
N VAL A 51 -0.88 12.22 1.40
CA VAL A 51 0.07 12.58 0.36
C VAL A 51 1.03 11.42 0.09
N VAL A 52 1.28 11.14 -1.18
CA VAL A 52 2.31 10.19 -1.61
C VAL A 52 3.66 10.87 -1.49
N VAL A 53 4.52 10.35 -0.61
CA VAL A 53 5.85 10.91 -0.35
C VAL A 53 6.98 10.13 -1.04
N GLU A 54 6.73 8.87 -1.38
CA GLU A 54 7.70 7.99 -2.04
C GLU A 54 6.95 6.88 -2.79
N LYS A 55 7.55 6.38 -3.87
CA LYS A 55 7.01 5.27 -4.66
C LYS A 55 8.15 4.37 -5.13
N ASN A 56 8.08 3.10 -4.77
CA ASN A 56 9.05 2.08 -5.16
C ASN A 56 8.33 0.92 -5.86
N ILE A 57 9.02 0.27 -6.80
CA ILE A 57 8.49 -0.89 -7.53
C ILE A 57 9.39 -2.09 -7.24
N TYR A 58 8.76 -3.24 -7.00
CA TYR A 58 9.40 -4.49 -6.62
C TYR A 58 8.91 -5.64 -7.50
N LYS A 59 9.70 -6.71 -7.54
CA LYS A 59 9.33 -7.90 -8.32
C LYS A 59 8.14 -8.63 -7.72
N ASN A 60 8.02 -8.65 -6.39
CA ASN A 60 7.00 -9.40 -5.66
C ASN A 60 6.75 -8.79 -4.26
N PHE A 61 5.67 -9.23 -3.60
CA PHE A 61 5.26 -8.76 -2.28
C PHE A 61 6.29 -9.09 -1.21
N ARG A 62 6.97 -10.24 -1.28
CA ARG A 62 8.01 -10.61 -0.32
C ARG A 62 9.15 -9.59 -0.33
N GLU A 63 9.71 -9.32 -1.50
CA GLU A 63 10.78 -8.34 -1.68
C GLU A 63 10.34 -6.95 -1.20
N MET A 64 9.13 -6.53 -1.56
CA MET A 64 8.57 -5.26 -1.09
C MET A 64 8.54 -5.21 0.44
N ILE A 65 7.98 -6.22 1.10
CA ILE A 65 7.81 -6.22 2.56
C ILE A 65 9.17 -6.30 3.28
N GLU A 66 10.14 -7.05 2.74
CA GLU A 66 11.50 -7.11 3.28
C GLU A 66 12.23 -5.75 3.21
N LYS A 67 12.00 -4.98 2.15
CA LYS A 67 12.62 -3.67 1.94
C LYS A 67 11.92 -2.53 2.68
N GLU A 68 10.59 -2.52 2.65
CA GLU A 68 9.76 -1.47 3.25
C GLU A 68 9.52 -1.71 4.76
N GLY A 69 9.72 -2.95 5.23
CA GLY A 69 9.54 -3.38 6.61
C GLY A 69 8.13 -3.85 6.92
N ILE A 70 7.99 -5.06 7.51
CA ILE A 70 6.70 -5.70 7.82
C ILE A 70 5.77 -4.74 8.58
N GLY A 71 6.26 -4.11 9.66
CA GLY A 71 5.45 -3.21 10.49
C GLY A 71 4.90 -2.00 9.77
N ASN A 72 5.56 -1.53 8.70
CA ASN A 72 5.11 -0.38 7.91
C ASN A 72 4.04 -0.77 6.88
N VAL A 73 4.04 -2.03 6.45
CA VAL A 73 3.14 -2.55 5.40
C VAL A 73 1.95 -3.30 6.01
N ILE A 74 2.19 -4.26 6.91
CA ILE A 74 1.20 -5.14 7.55
C ILE A 74 1.46 -5.12 9.07
N PRO A 75 1.00 -4.07 9.79
CA PRO A 75 1.40 -3.82 11.19
C PRO A 75 0.97 -4.87 12.22
N ASP A 76 0.01 -5.74 11.88
CA ASP A 76 -0.50 -6.82 12.74
C ASP A 76 0.16 -8.16 12.45
N LYS A 77 1.30 -8.17 11.75
CA LYS A 77 2.10 -9.36 11.46
C LYS A 77 3.56 -9.12 11.84
N ASN A 78 4.20 -10.18 12.28
CA ASN A 78 5.63 -10.19 12.62
C ASN A 78 6.41 -11.21 11.78
N ASP A 79 5.71 -12.04 11.00
CA ASP A 79 6.30 -13.00 10.09
C ASP A 79 6.08 -12.58 8.63
N ILE A 80 7.11 -12.78 7.81
CA ILE A 80 7.13 -12.37 6.42
C ILE A 80 6.17 -13.19 5.56
N ASP A 81 6.06 -14.50 5.80
CA ASP A 81 5.19 -15.37 5.01
C ASP A 81 3.72 -15.11 5.35
N GLU A 82 3.39 -14.87 6.62
CA GLU A 82 2.04 -14.45 7.01
C GLU A 82 1.67 -13.09 6.38
N ALA A 83 2.59 -12.12 6.38
CA ALA A 83 2.37 -10.81 5.78
C ALA A 83 2.16 -10.90 4.26
N VAL A 84 2.97 -11.71 3.56
CA VAL A 84 2.79 -11.98 2.12
C VAL A 84 1.44 -12.66 1.85
N ASN A 85 1.04 -13.62 2.68
CA ASN A 85 -0.23 -14.33 2.51
C ASN A 85 -1.47 -13.45 2.69
N VAL A 86 -1.37 -12.27 3.31
CA VAL A 86 -2.45 -11.27 3.29
C VAL A 86 -2.75 -10.84 1.86
N TYR A 87 -1.72 -10.56 1.06
CA TYR A 87 -1.90 -10.10 -0.32
C TYR A 87 -2.52 -11.17 -1.21
N TYR A 88 -2.18 -12.44 -1.00
CA TYR A 88 -2.73 -13.54 -1.79
C TYR A 88 -4.19 -13.89 -1.47
N LYS A 89 -4.82 -13.20 -0.51
CA LYS A 89 -6.29 -13.20 -0.37
C LYS A 89 -6.97 -12.31 -1.42
N PHE A 90 -6.24 -11.39 -2.03
CA PHE A 90 -6.75 -10.39 -2.97
C PHE A 90 -6.21 -10.56 -4.39
N TYR A 91 -5.00 -11.10 -4.53
CA TYR A 91 -4.28 -11.21 -5.80
C TYR A 91 -3.75 -12.62 -6.00
N THR A 92 -3.64 -13.04 -7.25
CA THR A 92 -2.98 -14.32 -7.56
C THR A 92 -1.48 -14.12 -7.80
N LYS A 93 -0.70 -15.20 -7.69
CA LYS A 93 0.75 -15.15 -7.97
C LYS A 93 1.04 -14.84 -9.43
N GLU A 94 0.16 -15.25 -10.34
CA GLU A 94 0.28 -14.97 -11.77
C GLU A 94 0.13 -13.46 -12.01
N GLN A 95 -0.81 -12.80 -11.33
CA GLN A 95 -0.96 -11.34 -11.41
C GLN A 95 0.26 -10.61 -10.84
N GLU A 96 0.81 -11.10 -9.73
CA GLU A 96 2.05 -10.56 -9.18
C GLU A 96 3.22 -10.70 -10.19
N GLN A 97 3.35 -11.85 -10.84
CA GLN A 97 4.38 -12.05 -11.87
C GLN A 97 4.17 -11.15 -13.09
N GLU A 98 2.92 -10.94 -13.52
CA GLU A 98 2.57 -10.12 -14.68
C GLU A 98 2.83 -8.63 -14.43
N PHE A 99 2.42 -8.12 -13.26
CA PHE A 99 2.41 -6.68 -13.00
C PHE A 99 3.55 -6.21 -12.11
N GLY A 100 4.15 -7.09 -11.32
CA GLY A 100 4.98 -6.70 -10.19
C GLY A 100 4.17 -5.97 -9.11
N VAL A 101 4.89 -5.36 -8.17
CA VAL A 101 4.32 -4.73 -6.97
C VAL A 101 4.80 -3.29 -6.85
N VAL A 102 3.91 -2.40 -6.42
CA VAL A 102 4.24 -1.02 -6.07
C VAL A 102 4.04 -0.80 -4.58
N ALA A 103 5.04 -0.22 -3.92
CA ALA A 103 4.94 0.35 -2.59
C ALA A 103 4.70 1.85 -2.70
N ILE A 104 3.62 2.32 -2.10
CA ILE A 104 3.27 3.74 -2.09
C ILE A 104 3.38 4.22 -0.65
N LYS A 105 4.42 5.00 -0.36
CA LYS A 105 4.61 5.56 0.97
C LYS A 105 3.72 6.78 1.13
N ILE A 106 2.96 6.76 2.21
CA ILE A 106 1.87 7.69 2.46
C ILE A 106 2.11 8.42 3.76
N LYS A 107 1.75 9.70 3.78
CA LYS A 107 1.66 10.50 5.00
C LYS A 107 0.28 11.13 5.08
N LYS A 108 -0.36 11.05 6.24
CA LYS A 108 -1.62 11.77 6.48
C LYS A 108 -1.36 13.27 6.36
N LEU A 109 -2.19 13.96 5.58
CA LEU A 109 -2.18 15.41 5.59
C LEU A 109 -2.87 15.87 6.86
N GLU A 110 -2.13 16.53 7.74
CA GLU A 110 -2.71 17.25 8.87
C GLU A 110 -3.31 18.55 8.32
N GLY A 111 -4.54 18.83 8.72
CA GLY A 111 -5.21 20.11 8.46
C GLY A 111 -4.84 21.15 9.50
#